data_AF-A0A380BP37-F1
#
_entry.id   AF-A0A380BP37-F1
#
_cell.length_a   1.000
_cell.length_b   1.000
_cell.length_c   1.000
_cell.angle_alpha   90.00
_cell.angle_beta   90.00
_cell.angle_gamma   90.00
#
_symmetry.space_group_name_H-M   'P 1'
#
loop_
_entity.id
_entity.type
_entity.pdbx_description
1 polymer ?
#
loop_
_entity_poly.entity_id
_entity_poly.type
_entity_poly.pdbx_seq_one_letter_code
_entity_poly.pdbx_strand_id
1 'polypeptide(L)'
;MKELYASCLTYDNNLHARIGGKPPEIIENSIPDDYKFYAVIHHPEKPDKMLSILIHSNFDVLLENNIYPNIAVQVIEHEHSEIGDRTDKDISSLGIHSISKYAAVNESDFLFLKAGGEPRLIQPKSHYYEQLEKDNYSFFLQIEEEGYAEESDYVFMYGALYLYKNNVTDEVIAGFWQYS
;
A
#
# COMPACT_ATOMS: atom_id res chain seq x y z
N MET A 1 13.03 9.91 7.06
CA MET A 1 12.04 9.59 8.12
C MET A 1 12.59 8.47 9.00
N LYS A 2 12.32 8.47 10.32
CA LYS A 2 12.66 7.35 11.21
C LYS A 2 11.79 6.14 10.87
N GLU A 3 12.30 4.93 11.10
CA GLU A 3 11.53 3.71 10.87
C GLU A 3 10.33 3.61 11.80
N LEU A 4 9.18 3.31 11.21
CA LEU A 4 7.90 3.10 11.87
C LEU A 4 7.25 1.85 11.32
N TYR A 5 6.58 1.10 12.17
CA TYR A 5 6.05 -0.21 11.84
C TYR A 5 4.58 -0.32 12.26
N ALA A 6 3.80 -1.06 11.48
CA ALA A 6 2.43 -1.42 11.78
C ALA A 6 2.16 -2.90 11.47
N SER A 7 1.20 -3.48 12.19
CA SER A 7 0.79 -4.88 12.09
C SER A 7 -0.59 -5.00 11.47
N CYS A 8 -0.83 -6.10 10.77
CA CYS A 8 -2.16 -6.53 10.35
C CYS A 8 -2.91 -7.15 11.54
N LEU A 9 -4.14 -6.72 11.78
CA LEU A 9 -4.97 -7.10 12.93
C LEU A 9 -6.30 -7.66 12.46
N THR A 10 -6.99 -8.42 13.32
CA THR A 10 -8.42 -8.67 13.16
C THR A 10 -9.17 -7.36 13.00
N TYR A 11 -10.15 -7.31 12.11
CA TYR A 11 -10.92 -6.10 11.85
C TYR A 11 -11.57 -5.53 13.13
N ASP A 12 -11.32 -4.24 13.35
CA ASP A 12 -11.92 -3.41 14.39
C ASP A 12 -12.43 -2.12 13.75
N ASN A 13 -13.73 -1.87 13.87
CA ASN A 13 -14.39 -0.70 13.30
C ASN A 13 -13.95 0.63 13.93
N ASN A 14 -13.22 0.60 15.04
CA ASN A 14 -12.61 1.79 15.65
C ASN A 14 -11.25 2.15 15.03
N LEU A 15 -10.70 1.31 14.16
CA LEU A 15 -9.45 1.55 13.44
C LEU A 15 -9.75 1.91 11.98
N HIS A 16 -9.18 3.03 11.53
CA HIS A 16 -9.50 3.59 10.21
C HIS A 16 -8.63 3.03 9.08
N ALA A 17 -7.37 2.71 9.37
CA ALA A 17 -6.47 2.06 8.42
C ALA A 17 -6.78 0.56 8.32
N ARG A 18 -6.81 0.03 7.09
CA ARG A 18 -7.18 -1.35 6.80
C ARG A 18 -6.65 -1.83 5.45
N ILE A 19 -6.57 -3.13 5.29
CA ILE A 19 -6.57 -3.80 3.98
C ILE A 19 -7.97 -4.34 3.67
N GLY A 20 -8.33 -4.34 2.39
CA GLY A 20 -9.55 -4.91 1.86
C GLY A 20 -10.85 -4.24 2.30
N GLY A 21 -11.96 -4.86 1.89
CA GLY A 21 -13.30 -4.30 2.02
C GLY A 21 -13.60 -3.20 0.99
N LYS A 22 -14.69 -2.46 1.22
CA LYS A 22 -15.11 -1.36 0.35
C LYS A 22 -14.16 -0.16 0.48
N PRO A 23 -13.96 0.64 -0.58
CA PRO A 23 -13.13 1.85 -0.53
C PRO A 23 -13.68 2.90 0.44
N PRO A 24 -12.86 3.86 0.91
CA PRO A 24 -13.36 5.06 1.58
C PRO A 24 -14.31 5.86 0.68
N GLU A 25 -15.40 6.38 1.25
CA GLU A 25 -16.45 7.15 0.55
C GLU A 25 -15.85 8.31 -0.26
N ILE A 26 -14.88 9.04 0.30
CA ILE A 26 -14.26 10.20 -0.34
C ILE A 26 -13.56 9.91 -1.68
N ILE A 27 -13.14 8.66 -1.92
CA ILE A 27 -12.46 8.27 -3.17
C ILE A 27 -13.31 7.37 -4.08
N GLU A 28 -14.47 6.89 -3.64
CA GLU A 28 -15.15 5.78 -4.30
C GLU A 28 -15.59 6.09 -5.75
N ASN A 29 -15.80 7.38 -6.05
CA ASN A 29 -16.15 7.88 -7.39
C ASN A 29 -14.92 8.22 -8.26
N SER A 30 -13.73 8.18 -7.69
CA SER A 30 -12.46 8.44 -8.37
C SER A 30 -11.73 7.15 -8.77
N ILE A 31 -12.23 5.97 -8.36
CA ILE A 31 -11.62 4.68 -8.66
C ILE A 31 -11.93 4.28 -10.11
N PRO A 32 -10.92 4.11 -10.99
CA PRO A 32 -11.14 3.65 -12.36
C PRO A 32 -11.83 2.30 -12.44
N ASP A 33 -12.56 2.02 -13.53
CA ASP A 33 -13.36 0.80 -13.71
C ASP A 33 -12.53 -0.49 -13.60
N ASP A 34 -11.33 -0.45 -14.14
CA ASP A 34 -10.34 -1.51 -14.18
C ASP A 34 -9.52 -1.65 -12.89
N TYR A 35 -9.75 -0.81 -11.87
CA TYR A 35 -9.06 -0.86 -10.58
C TYR A 35 -9.99 -1.31 -9.43
N LYS A 36 -9.37 -1.90 -8.41
CA LYS A 36 -9.99 -2.32 -7.15
C LYS A 36 -9.28 -1.66 -5.98
N PHE A 37 -10.01 -1.52 -4.88
CA PHE A 37 -9.45 -1.03 -3.62
C PHE A 37 -8.66 -2.13 -2.92
N TYR A 38 -7.41 -1.84 -2.61
CA TYR A 38 -6.52 -2.77 -1.91
C TYR A 38 -6.39 -2.41 -0.43
N ALA A 39 -6.04 -1.17 -0.11
CA ALA A 39 -5.81 -0.76 1.28
C ALA A 39 -5.99 0.74 1.47
N VAL A 40 -6.21 1.15 2.73
CA VAL A 40 -6.04 2.54 3.16
C VAL A 40 -5.18 2.58 4.41
N ILE A 41 -4.14 3.40 4.40
CA ILE A 41 -3.17 3.50 5.49
C ILE A 41 -3.09 4.94 6.01
N HIS A 42 -2.73 5.12 7.27
CA HIS A 42 -2.42 6.46 7.78
C HIS A 42 -1.18 7.01 7.07
N HIS A 43 -1.19 8.29 6.71
CA HIS A 43 0.01 8.92 6.16
C HIS A 43 1.07 9.08 7.28
N PRO A 44 2.28 8.49 7.15
CA PRO A 44 3.28 8.49 8.22
C PRO A 44 3.69 9.88 8.71
N GLU A 45 3.67 10.89 7.82
CA GLU A 45 4.13 12.25 8.11
C GLU A 45 2.99 13.30 8.21
N LYS A 46 1.73 12.94 7.91
CA LYS A 46 0.59 13.87 7.85
C LYS A 46 -0.57 13.28 8.65
N PRO A 47 -0.70 13.61 9.95
CA PRO A 47 -1.62 12.93 10.88
C PRO A 47 -3.12 12.98 10.49
N ASP A 48 -3.50 13.96 9.69
CA ASP A 48 -4.84 14.22 9.15
C ASP A 48 -5.09 13.50 7.81
N LYS A 49 -4.05 12.98 7.16
CA LYS A 49 -4.14 12.33 5.85
C LYS A 49 -4.06 10.82 5.92
N MET A 50 -4.65 10.20 4.91
CA MET A 50 -4.57 8.78 4.61
C MET A 50 -4.14 8.57 3.16
N LEU A 51 -3.59 7.40 2.88
CA LEU A 51 -3.24 6.96 1.53
C LEU A 51 -4.09 5.75 1.18
N SER A 52 -4.99 5.90 0.23
CA SER A 52 -5.68 4.77 -0.39
C SER A 52 -4.86 4.22 -1.54
N ILE A 53 -4.77 2.90 -1.61
CA ILE A 53 -4.01 2.17 -2.61
C ILE A 53 -5.00 1.35 -3.45
N LEU A 54 -4.89 1.50 -4.76
CA LEU A 54 -5.71 0.81 -5.75
C LEU A 54 -4.82 -0.08 -6.61
N ILE A 55 -5.28 -1.29 -6.93
CA ILE A 55 -4.57 -2.21 -7.83
C ILE A 55 -5.45 -2.54 -9.03
N HIS A 56 -4.82 -2.79 -10.17
CA HIS A 56 -5.54 -3.21 -11.37
C HIS A 56 -6.20 -4.58 -11.15
N SER A 57 -7.43 -4.73 -11.64
CA SER A 57 -8.30 -5.89 -11.42
C SER A 57 -7.89 -7.11 -12.24
N ASN A 58 -7.22 -6.91 -13.37
CA ASN A 58 -6.60 -7.99 -14.15
C ASN A 58 -5.17 -8.23 -13.63
N PHE A 59 -4.93 -9.45 -13.17
CA PHE A 59 -3.64 -9.87 -12.61
C PHE A 59 -2.49 -9.85 -13.62
N ASP A 60 -2.71 -10.26 -14.88
CA ASP A 60 -1.68 -10.25 -15.91
C ASP A 60 -1.19 -8.81 -16.18
N VAL A 61 -2.12 -7.85 -16.19
CA VAL A 61 -1.78 -6.42 -16.33
C VAL A 61 -1.02 -5.92 -15.10
N LEU A 62 -1.44 -6.34 -13.89
CA LEU A 62 -0.75 -5.99 -12.64
C LEU A 62 0.69 -6.51 -12.62
N LEU A 63 0.90 -7.73 -13.14
CA LEU A 63 2.20 -8.41 -13.23
C LEU A 63 3.12 -7.79 -14.28
N GLU A 64 2.62 -7.56 -15.50
CA GLU A 64 3.38 -6.95 -16.58
C GLU A 64 3.78 -5.50 -16.26
N ASN A 65 2.96 -4.81 -15.47
CA ASN A 65 3.16 -3.43 -15.09
C ASN A 65 3.42 -3.31 -13.58
N ASN A 66 4.47 -3.99 -13.10
CA ASN A 66 4.83 -3.99 -11.68
C ASN A 66 5.91 -2.96 -11.29
N ILE A 67 6.36 -2.11 -12.22
CA ILE A 67 7.44 -1.13 -12.01
C ILE A 67 7.06 0.24 -12.60
N TYR A 68 7.36 1.32 -11.86
CA TYR A 68 7.29 2.70 -12.31
C TYR A 68 8.10 2.93 -13.61
N PRO A 69 7.63 3.78 -14.55
CA PRO A 69 6.49 4.70 -14.45
C PRO A 69 5.14 4.11 -14.82
N ASN A 70 5.09 2.89 -15.33
CA ASN A 70 3.86 2.31 -15.87
C ASN A 70 3.09 1.46 -14.86
N ILE A 71 3.49 1.49 -13.58
CA ILE A 71 2.97 0.59 -12.57
C ILE A 71 1.43 0.61 -12.49
N ALA A 72 0.82 -0.57 -12.48
CA ALA A 72 -0.62 -0.78 -12.40
C ALA A 72 -1.16 -0.71 -10.96
N VAL A 73 -0.56 0.15 -10.13
CA VAL A 73 -0.94 0.44 -8.74
C VAL A 73 -1.00 1.96 -8.58
N GLN A 74 -2.11 2.45 -8.03
CA GLN A 74 -2.34 3.89 -7.81
C GLN A 74 -2.40 4.20 -6.32
N VAL A 75 -1.92 5.38 -5.94
CA VAL A 75 -1.99 5.90 -4.57
C VAL A 75 -2.73 7.22 -4.60
N ILE A 76 -3.74 7.36 -3.74
CA ILE A 76 -4.55 8.57 -3.60
C ILE A 76 -4.42 9.06 -2.17
N GLU A 77 -3.89 10.27 -1.99
CA GLU A 77 -3.90 10.96 -0.70
C GLU A 77 -5.25 11.65 -0.47
N HIS A 78 -5.84 11.47 0.71
CA HIS A 78 -7.11 12.10 1.08
C HIS A 78 -7.23 12.30 2.60
N GLU A 79 -8.21 13.10 3.02
CA GLU A 79 -8.62 13.21 4.43
C GLU A 79 -9.26 11.91 4.91
N HIS A 80 -9.33 11.71 6.22
CA HIS A 80 -10.11 10.60 6.78
C HIS A 80 -11.56 10.58 6.25
N SER A 81 -12.05 9.37 5.97
CA SER A 81 -13.40 9.09 5.48
C SER A 81 -13.86 7.72 5.95
N GLU A 82 -15.16 7.59 6.18
CA GLU A 82 -15.82 6.31 6.46
C GLU A 82 -15.73 5.36 5.27
N ILE A 83 -16.01 4.08 5.53
CA ILE A 83 -16.14 3.05 4.49
C ILE A 83 -17.36 3.37 3.62
N GLY A 84 -17.14 3.51 2.31
CA GLY A 84 -18.19 3.77 1.32
C GLY A 84 -18.98 2.52 0.94
N ASP A 85 -19.73 2.57 -0.16
CA ASP A 85 -20.75 1.56 -0.52
C ASP A 85 -20.47 0.75 -1.79
N ARG A 86 -19.37 1.04 -2.48
CA ARG A 86 -18.94 0.37 -3.72
C ARG A 86 -18.40 -1.05 -3.50
N THR A 87 -19.30 -2.03 -3.43
CA THR A 87 -18.95 -3.47 -3.36
C THR A 87 -18.28 -3.98 -4.63
N ASP A 88 -18.56 -3.37 -5.78
CA ASP A 88 -17.92 -3.70 -7.05
C ASP A 88 -16.43 -3.32 -7.08
N LYS A 89 -15.93 -2.55 -6.10
CA LYS A 89 -14.51 -2.19 -5.97
C LYS A 89 -13.75 -3.00 -4.93
N ASP A 90 -14.43 -3.88 -4.22
CA ASP A 90 -13.83 -4.79 -3.24
C ASP A 90 -13.03 -5.92 -3.91
N ILE A 91 -11.98 -6.38 -3.23
CA ILE A 91 -11.23 -7.60 -3.53
C ILE A 91 -11.65 -8.61 -2.46
N SER A 92 -12.80 -9.27 -2.66
CA SER A 92 -13.44 -10.03 -1.59
C SER A 92 -12.60 -11.17 -1.02
N SER A 93 -11.62 -11.67 -1.78
CA SER A 93 -10.70 -12.72 -1.30
C SER A 93 -9.58 -12.21 -0.36
N LEU A 94 -9.36 -10.89 -0.29
CA LEU A 94 -8.43 -10.29 0.67
C LEU A 94 -9.01 -10.26 2.10
N GLY A 95 -10.33 -10.37 2.24
CA GLY A 95 -11.02 -10.14 3.50
C GLY A 95 -10.97 -8.67 3.92
N ILE A 96 -11.18 -8.40 5.21
CA ILE A 96 -11.02 -7.07 5.79
C ILE A 96 -10.22 -7.19 7.09
N HIS A 97 -9.14 -6.42 7.19
CA HIS A 97 -8.25 -6.46 8.33
C HIS A 97 -7.78 -5.06 8.69
N SER A 98 -7.77 -4.74 9.98
CA SER A 98 -7.32 -3.43 10.45
C SER A 98 -5.79 -3.35 10.47
N ILE A 99 -5.27 -2.14 10.35
CA ILE A 99 -3.84 -1.87 10.45
C ILE A 99 -3.61 -1.12 11.75
N SER A 100 -2.64 -1.57 12.55
CA SER A 100 -2.31 -0.93 13.82
C SER A 100 -1.80 0.51 13.61
N LYS A 101 -1.77 1.31 14.68
CA LYS A 101 -1.01 2.56 14.68
C LYS A 101 0.47 2.26 14.49
N TYR A 102 1.18 3.22 13.90
CA TYR A 102 2.64 3.19 13.79
C TYR A 102 3.30 3.18 15.17
N ALA A 103 4.28 2.31 15.34
CA ALA A 103 5.15 2.27 16.50
C ALA A 103 6.61 2.07 16.09
N ALA A 104 7.54 2.55 16.91
CA ALA A 104 8.94 2.17 16.81
C ALA A 104 9.11 0.82 17.52
N VAL A 105 9.34 -0.24 16.76
CA VAL A 105 9.62 -1.60 17.27
C VAL A 105 10.94 -2.11 16.70
N ASN A 106 11.39 -3.29 17.15
CA ASN A 106 12.55 -3.94 16.54
C ASN A 106 12.19 -4.44 15.14
N GLU A 107 13.05 -4.17 14.16
CA GLU A 107 12.87 -4.60 12.76
C GLU A 107 12.74 -6.13 12.61
N SER A 108 13.32 -6.90 13.52
CA SER A 108 13.22 -8.38 13.52
C SER A 108 11.80 -8.91 13.66
N ASP A 109 10.89 -8.10 14.21
CA ASP A 109 9.50 -8.47 14.47
C ASP A 109 8.57 -7.96 13.35
N PHE A 110 9.16 -7.41 12.28
CA PHE A 110 8.44 -6.80 11.19
C PHE A 110 8.10 -7.80 10.08
N LEU A 111 6.79 -7.93 9.79
CA LEU A 111 6.28 -8.79 8.72
C LEU A 111 5.28 -8.09 7.78
N PHE A 112 4.80 -6.87 8.08
CA PHE A 112 3.65 -6.27 7.39
C PHE A 112 3.89 -4.89 6.77
N LEU A 113 3.70 -3.77 7.50
CA LEU A 113 3.90 -2.41 6.98
C LEU A 113 5.06 -1.62 7.66
N LYS A 114 6.08 -1.21 6.89
CA LYS A 114 7.24 -0.42 7.35
C LYS A 114 7.26 0.92 6.62
N ALA A 115 7.39 2.02 7.36
CA ALA A 115 7.57 3.37 6.82
C ALA A 115 8.94 3.93 7.20
N GLY A 116 9.60 4.60 6.27
CA GLY A 116 10.94 5.16 6.43
C GLY A 116 12.06 4.10 6.48
N GLY A 117 13.30 4.58 6.67
CA GLY A 117 14.49 3.73 6.57
C GLY A 117 14.82 3.33 5.13
N GLU A 118 15.48 2.19 4.99
CA GLU A 118 15.77 1.56 3.69
C GLU A 118 14.75 0.44 3.40
N PRO A 119 14.40 0.20 2.12
CA PRO A 119 13.48 -0.88 1.76
C PRO A 119 14.10 -2.26 1.98
N ARG A 120 13.32 -3.19 2.52
CA ARG A 120 13.62 -4.63 2.53
C ARG A 120 13.20 -5.22 1.19
N LEU A 121 14.13 -5.28 0.23
CA LEU A 121 13.89 -5.77 -1.13
C LEU A 121 13.89 -7.30 -1.18
N ILE A 122 12.88 -7.90 -1.82
CA ILE A 122 12.86 -9.32 -2.16
C ILE A 122 13.89 -9.60 -3.26
N GLN A 123 13.95 -8.72 -4.26
CA GLN A 123 14.90 -8.78 -5.38
C GLN A 123 15.75 -7.50 -5.40
N PRO A 124 17.01 -7.54 -4.93
CA PRO A 124 17.86 -6.36 -4.81
C PRO A 124 18.50 -5.96 -6.15
N LYS A 125 17.68 -5.57 -7.13
CA LYS A 125 18.11 -5.15 -8.47
C LYS A 125 17.78 -3.68 -8.71
N SER A 126 18.75 -2.91 -9.20
CA SER A 126 18.62 -1.44 -9.34
C SER A 126 17.54 -0.98 -10.31
N HIS A 127 17.22 -1.77 -11.34
CA HIS A 127 16.22 -1.39 -12.35
C HIS A 127 14.82 -1.14 -11.77
N TYR A 128 14.52 -1.61 -10.55
CA TYR A 128 13.26 -1.33 -9.86
C TYR A 128 13.17 0.14 -9.38
N TYR A 129 14.29 0.78 -9.02
CA TYR A 129 14.27 2.09 -8.36
C TYR A 129 15.13 3.17 -9.04
N GLU A 130 15.99 2.82 -9.99
CA GLU A 130 16.88 3.79 -10.65
C GLU A 130 16.11 4.93 -11.33
N GLN A 131 14.97 4.63 -11.96
CA GLN A 131 14.13 5.66 -12.60
C GLN A 131 13.41 6.54 -11.58
N LEU A 132 12.99 5.98 -10.45
CA LEU A 132 12.39 6.74 -9.33
C LEU A 132 13.39 7.75 -8.77
N GLU A 133 14.64 7.33 -8.54
CA GLU A 133 15.70 8.21 -8.04
C GLU A 133 16.02 9.35 -9.03
N LYS A 134 16.08 9.04 -10.34
CA LYS A 134 16.26 10.05 -11.40
C LYS A 134 15.13 11.09 -11.42
N ASP A 135 13.90 10.64 -11.17
CA ASP A 135 12.72 11.50 -11.11
C ASP A 135 12.50 12.12 -9.71
N ASN A 136 13.53 12.06 -8.86
CA ASN A 136 13.58 12.69 -7.54
C ASN A 136 12.56 12.14 -6.53
N TYR A 137 12.30 10.85 -6.59
CA TYR A 137 11.56 10.09 -5.59
C TYR A 137 12.51 9.34 -4.66
N SER A 138 12.13 9.23 -3.38
CA SER A 138 12.82 8.42 -2.37
C SER A 138 11.86 7.38 -1.79
N PHE A 139 12.40 6.26 -1.30
CA PHE A 139 11.59 5.25 -0.60
C PHE A 139 10.81 5.88 0.56
N PHE A 140 9.54 5.48 0.69
CA PHE A 140 8.64 6.05 1.68
C PHE A 140 8.05 5.02 2.63
N LEU A 141 7.43 3.96 2.10
CA LEU A 141 6.94 2.83 2.90
C LEU A 141 6.81 1.57 2.06
N GLN A 142 6.75 0.42 2.70
CA GLN A 142 6.44 -0.87 2.08
C GLN A 142 5.36 -1.62 2.84
N ILE A 143 4.64 -2.47 2.11
CA ILE A 143 3.66 -3.42 2.63
C ILE A 143 4.07 -4.80 2.14
N GLU A 144 4.23 -5.74 3.07
CA GLU A 144 4.66 -7.12 2.83
C GLU A 144 3.51 -8.08 3.12
N GLU A 145 3.31 -9.03 2.21
CA GLU A 145 2.21 -9.99 2.30
C GLU A 145 2.47 -11.08 3.34
N GLU A 146 3.74 -11.29 3.74
CA GLU A 146 4.14 -12.22 4.81
C GLU A 146 3.42 -11.95 6.15
N GLY A 147 3.04 -10.70 6.40
CA GLY A 147 2.37 -10.28 7.63
C GLY A 147 0.86 -10.13 7.50
N TYR A 148 0.25 -10.63 6.42
CA TYR A 148 -1.21 -10.72 6.32
C TYR A 148 -1.79 -11.68 7.36
N ALA A 149 -3.10 -11.59 7.58
CA ALA A 149 -3.80 -12.61 8.36
C ALA A 149 -3.90 -13.92 7.55
N GLU A 150 -3.95 -15.07 8.25
CA GLU A 150 -3.86 -16.41 7.62
C GLU A 150 -4.94 -16.70 6.55
N GLU A 151 -6.07 -16.01 6.58
CA GLU A 151 -7.20 -16.22 5.67
C GLU A 151 -7.23 -15.25 4.46
N SER A 152 -6.24 -14.36 4.33
CA SER A 152 -6.17 -13.36 3.26
C SER A 152 -5.45 -13.89 2.02
N ASP A 153 -6.01 -13.61 0.83
CA ASP A 153 -5.30 -13.82 -0.43
C ASP A 153 -4.08 -12.91 -0.58
N TYR A 154 -3.09 -13.41 -1.32
CA TYR A 154 -1.86 -12.70 -1.66
C TYR A 154 -1.95 -12.07 -3.06
N VAL A 155 -2.36 -10.81 -3.13
CA VAL A 155 -2.56 -10.08 -4.39
C VAL A 155 -1.26 -9.79 -5.14
N PHE A 156 -0.12 -9.85 -4.44
CA PHE A 156 1.24 -9.70 -4.99
C PHE A 156 2.04 -11.01 -4.95
N MET A 157 1.36 -12.17 -4.96
CA MET A 157 2.01 -13.49 -4.98
C MET A 157 3.00 -13.74 -3.82
N TYR A 158 2.59 -13.42 -2.59
CA TYR A 158 3.45 -13.47 -1.41
C TYR A 158 4.60 -12.47 -1.52
N GLY A 159 4.25 -11.27 -1.99
CA GLY A 159 5.18 -10.24 -2.39
C GLY A 159 5.28 -9.07 -1.42
N ALA A 160 5.79 -7.96 -1.96
CA ALA A 160 5.85 -6.68 -1.26
C ALA A 160 5.61 -5.52 -2.23
N LEU A 161 4.81 -4.54 -1.81
CA LEU A 161 4.58 -3.27 -2.50
C LEU A 161 5.43 -2.18 -1.87
N TYR A 162 6.09 -1.36 -2.70
CA TYR A 162 6.97 -0.28 -2.27
C TYR A 162 6.42 1.06 -2.78
N LEU A 163 6.08 1.96 -1.85
CA LEU A 163 5.68 3.33 -2.16
C LEU A 163 6.85 4.29 -2.00
N TYR A 164 6.83 5.31 -2.84
CA TYR A 164 7.88 6.31 -2.98
C TYR A 164 7.28 7.71 -2.88
N LYS A 165 8.04 8.64 -2.30
CA LYS A 165 7.63 10.03 -2.13
C LYS A 165 8.54 10.96 -2.93
N ASN A 166 7.96 11.89 -3.67
CA ASN A 166 8.71 12.92 -4.37
C ASN A 166 9.35 13.88 -3.36
N ASN A 167 10.63 14.19 -3.52
CA ASN A 167 11.38 15.02 -2.56
C ASN A 167 11.02 16.52 -2.63
N VAL A 168 10.22 16.96 -3.61
CA VAL A 168 9.82 18.36 -3.80
C VAL A 168 8.32 18.55 -3.65
N THR A 169 7.50 17.68 -4.26
CA THR A 169 6.04 17.82 -4.25
C THR A 169 5.37 17.12 -3.06
N ASP A 170 6.09 16.30 -2.32
CA ASP A 170 5.56 15.38 -1.28
C ASP A 170 4.49 14.41 -1.80
N GLU A 171 4.37 14.25 -3.13
CA GLU A 171 3.47 13.27 -3.74
C GLU A 171 3.97 11.85 -3.44
N VAL A 172 3.07 11.02 -2.94
CA VAL A 172 3.33 9.59 -2.69
C VAL A 172 2.73 8.77 -3.84
N ILE A 173 3.56 7.93 -4.46
CA ILE A 173 3.17 7.03 -5.55
C ILE A 173 3.58 5.60 -5.22
N ALA A 174 3.04 4.64 -5.96
CA ALA A 174 3.60 3.30 -5.99
C ALA A 174 4.85 3.29 -6.88
N GLY A 175 5.96 2.74 -6.38
CA GLY A 175 7.20 2.63 -7.13
C GLY A 175 7.27 1.31 -7.87
N PHE A 176 7.11 0.20 -7.15
CA PHE A 176 7.08 -1.15 -7.73
C PHE A 176 6.51 -2.14 -6.71
N TRP A 177 6.22 -3.34 -7.17
CA TRP A 177 5.99 -4.49 -6.29
C TRP A 177 6.83 -5.70 -6.76
N GLN A 178 7.29 -6.49 -5.80
CA GLN A 178 8.15 -7.66 -6.02
C GLN A 178 7.47 -8.90 -5.46
N TYR A 179 7.81 -10.06 -6.03
CA TYR A 179 7.44 -11.38 -5.54
C TYR A 179 8.66 -12.31 -5.61
N SER A 180 8.60 -13.45 -4.91
CA SER A 180 9.70 -14.43 -4.84
C SER A 180 9.72 -15.38 -6.03
#